data_AF-A0AA43FYA3-F1
#
_entry.id   AF-A0AA43FYA3-F1
#
_cell.length_a   1.000
_cell.length_b   1.000
_cell.length_c   1.000
_cell.angle_alpha   90.00
_cell.angle_beta   90.00
_cell.angle_gamma   90.00
#
_symmetry.space_group_name_H-M   'P 1'
#
loop_
_entity.id
_entity.type
_entity.pdbx_description
1 polymer ?
#
loop_
_entity_poly.entity_id
_entity_poly.type
_entity_poly.pdbx_seq_one_letter_code
_entity_poly.pdbx_strand_id
1 'polypeptide(L)'
;MTRSHCFVLQHDFPISFYPDKNQLVIDSEEIHLEPLQARLLSYFIEKRGQVVSTQQIATDVWQRTQVSDNLVRQVISLLRSQLQDKSRPYRIIQTIPKQGYLFDVEVTQPSVEPTSVDDASLPESEPKPFVANSKKKTIALITTAVFSVGLIATWAWQIDVSTNETAVISAPQSDVIPVYIHDITLDSADDYEMSESVYNYLFYGLNSARNLSGYHFSQLSKQGKQSLANNGVELKGWLKQKGSDYILSVLIQNNRQPNQSQKVEKSFSQDNFFDAIGDVILEIKAIIAPMSSEYGVVSHRVTSIDNYDDWKVISEGISLFYQGKGGQPFAEIALQLDTIQQQGRDNYLVNALLSYSESLAYLQSHEQEDREHALQLAKQAFEMNPRCDIANLTLGLALLINQHANQAFPYLFYAAESTPSPISFYLLSVADKLSDNPEGSQYNYQRYTEVKKEYNGQLFDLIESL
;
A
#
# COMPACT_ATOMS: atom_id res chain seq x y z
N MET A 1 19.37 1.00 17.75
CA MET A 1 19.52 1.86 16.57
C MET A 1 19.69 0.98 15.35
N THR A 2 18.56 0.58 14.76
CA THR A 2 18.48 -0.25 13.56
C THR A 2 18.80 0.64 12.36
N ARG A 3 19.88 0.30 11.63
CA ARG A 3 20.47 1.17 10.60
C ARG A 3 19.69 0.99 9.30
N SER A 4 18.98 2.03 8.84
CA SER A 4 18.31 2.02 7.54
C SER A 4 19.33 1.88 6.41
N HIS A 5 19.03 1.06 5.40
CA HIS A 5 19.84 1.07 4.18
C HIS A 5 19.63 2.42 3.47
N CYS A 6 20.72 3.16 3.28
CA CYS A 6 20.71 4.43 2.56
C CYS A 6 21.67 4.35 1.37
N PHE A 7 21.19 4.79 0.21
CA PHE A 7 21.95 4.91 -1.01
C PHE A 7 22.05 6.39 -1.39
N VAL A 8 23.24 6.97 -1.39
CA VAL A 8 23.44 8.35 -1.85
C VAL A 8 23.88 8.34 -3.30
N LEU A 9 23.02 8.88 -4.17
CA LEU A 9 23.27 9.09 -5.59
C LEU A 9 24.01 10.42 -5.75
N GLN A 10 25.25 10.36 -6.22
CA GLN A 10 26.12 11.50 -6.47
C GLN A 10 25.77 12.13 -7.84
N HIS A 11 24.87 13.10 -7.83
CA HIS A 11 24.52 13.93 -8.98
C HIS A 11 25.01 15.38 -8.76
N ASP A 12 24.51 16.36 -9.53
CA ASP A 12 24.77 17.80 -9.31
C ASP A 12 24.49 18.25 -7.87
N PHE A 13 23.56 17.56 -7.21
CA PHE A 13 23.27 17.58 -5.78
C PHE A 13 23.15 16.12 -5.31
N PRO A 14 23.53 15.80 -4.05
CA PRO A 14 23.42 14.44 -3.52
C PRO A 14 21.95 14.09 -3.26
N ILE A 15 21.47 13.00 -3.88
CA ILE A 15 20.12 12.47 -3.64
C ILE A 15 20.23 11.26 -2.72
N SER A 16 19.71 11.35 -1.50
CA SER A 16 19.69 10.22 -0.56
C SER A 16 18.41 9.41 -0.76
N PHE A 17 18.54 8.12 -1.09
CA PHE A 17 17.42 7.18 -1.24
C PHE A 17 17.36 6.20 -0.06
N TYR A 18 16.17 6.07 0.51
CA TYR A 18 15.83 5.13 1.58
C TYR A 18 14.78 4.14 1.07
N PRO A 19 15.18 2.93 0.63
CA PRO A 19 14.26 1.93 0.09
C PRO A 19 13.18 1.54 1.10
N ASP A 20 13.58 1.32 2.37
CA ASP A 20 12.71 0.88 3.46
C ASP A 20 11.59 1.88 3.81
N LYS A 21 11.70 3.12 3.29
CA LYS A 21 10.75 4.22 3.50
C LYS A 21 10.03 4.66 2.22
N ASN A 22 10.39 4.11 1.06
CA ASN A 22 10.03 4.64 -0.26
C ASN A 22 10.31 6.17 -0.38
N GLN A 23 11.49 6.65 0.05
CA GLN A 23 11.75 8.09 0.22
C GLN A 23 13.05 8.52 -0.46
N LEU A 24 13.00 9.68 -1.14
CA LEU A 24 14.18 10.45 -1.54
C LEU A 24 14.33 11.67 -0.62
N VAL A 25 15.58 12.10 -0.42
CA VAL A 25 15.90 13.41 0.17
C VAL A 25 16.81 14.15 -0.81
N ILE A 26 16.37 15.34 -1.23
CA ILE A 26 17.06 16.21 -2.19
C ILE A 26 17.08 17.62 -1.61
N ASP A 27 18.27 18.22 -1.44
CA ASP A 27 18.42 19.56 -0.85
C ASP A 27 17.69 19.77 0.50
N SER A 28 17.58 18.69 1.29
CA SER A 28 16.81 18.60 2.55
C SER A 28 15.28 18.67 2.42
N GLU A 29 14.73 18.61 1.19
CA GLU A 29 13.33 18.28 0.95
C GLU A 29 13.13 16.76 0.87
N GLU A 30 12.11 16.26 1.57
CA GLU A 30 11.72 14.85 1.55
C GLU A 30 10.66 14.61 0.47
N ILE A 31 10.93 13.68 -0.45
CA ILE A 31 10.04 13.32 -1.56
C ILE A 31 9.64 11.86 -1.41
N HIS A 32 8.35 11.60 -1.17
CA HIS A 32 7.81 10.24 -1.14
C HIS A 32 7.70 9.68 -2.56
N LEU A 33 8.16 8.45 -2.75
CA LEU A 33 8.01 7.66 -3.96
C LEU A 33 6.84 6.69 -3.81
N GLU A 34 6.09 6.47 -4.88
CA GLU A 34 5.14 5.36 -4.90
C GLU A 34 5.90 4.03 -4.74
N PRO A 35 5.33 2.99 -4.10
CA PRO A 35 6.05 1.73 -3.80
C PRO A 35 6.68 1.09 -5.05
N LEU A 36 6.01 1.19 -6.20
CA LEU A 36 6.49 0.70 -7.49
C LEU A 36 7.67 1.52 -8.06
N GLN A 37 7.71 2.82 -7.78
CA GLN A 37 8.82 3.72 -8.15
C GLN A 37 10.04 3.46 -7.26
N ALA A 38 9.83 3.24 -5.95
CA ALA A 38 10.89 2.86 -5.02
C ALA A 38 11.50 1.50 -5.37
N ARG A 39 10.66 0.48 -5.65
CA ARG A 39 11.13 -0.84 -6.12
C ARG A 39 11.92 -0.73 -7.42
N LEU A 40 11.47 0.09 -8.37
CA LEU A 40 12.17 0.37 -9.62
C LEU A 40 13.54 1.02 -9.40
N LEU A 41 13.64 1.98 -8.47
CA LEU A 41 14.91 2.63 -8.14
C LEU A 41 15.89 1.67 -7.45
N SER A 42 15.43 0.86 -6.51
CA SER A 42 16.24 -0.20 -5.88
C SER A 42 16.81 -1.16 -6.92
N TYR A 43 16.01 -1.58 -7.90
CA TYR A 43 16.46 -2.42 -9.01
C TYR A 43 17.51 -1.74 -9.89
N PHE A 44 17.31 -0.46 -10.25
CA PHE A 44 18.30 0.31 -11.00
C PHE A 44 19.64 0.45 -10.26
N ILE A 45 19.61 0.59 -8.93
CA ILE A 45 20.81 0.64 -8.08
C ILE A 45 21.50 -0.73 -8.05
N GLU A 46 20.76 -1.83 -7.94
CA GLU A 46 21.30 -3.20 -8.00
C GLU A 46 21.94 -3.50 -9.37
N LYS A 47 21.33 -3.03 -10.46
CA LYS A 47 21.83 -3.17 -11.84
C LYS A 47 22.65 -1.96 -12.31
N ARG A 48 23.24 -1.17 -11.40
CA ARG A 48 24.02 0.04 -11.73
C ARG A 48 25.09 -0.25 -12.79
N GLY A 49 25.21 0.65 -13.77
CA GLY A 49 26.15 0.54 -14.89
C GLY A 49 25.76 -0.48 -15.97
N GLN A 50 24.63 -1.17 -15.84
CA GLN A 50 24.12 -2.13 -16.82
C GLN A 50 22.94 -1.53 -17.59
N VAL A 51 22.87 -1.85 -18.89
CA VAL A 51 21.69 -1.52 -19.70
C VAL A 51 20.62 -2.59 -19.42
N VAL A 52 19.50 -2.16 -18.84
CA VAL A 52 18.34 -3.01 -18.55
C VAL A 52 17.21 -2.70 -19.55
N SER A 53 16.73 -3.74 -20.22
CA SER A 53 15.61 -3.63 -21.17
C SER A 53 14.27 -3.41 -20.46
N THR A 54 13.25 -2.93 -21.18
CA THR A 54 11.88 -2.86 -20.66
C THR A 54 11.36 -4.22 -20.21
N GLN A 55 11.79 -5.29 -20.87
CA GLN A 55 11.43 -6.68 -20.56
C GLN A 55 12.12 -7.20 -19.29
N GLN A 56 13.38 -6.83 -19.04
CA GLN A 56 14.06 -7.12 -17.77
C GLN A 56 13.44 -6.33 -16.62
N ILE A 57 13.18 -5.04 -16.81
CA ILE A 57 12.47 -4.21 -15.83
C ILE A 57 11.08 -4.81 -15.51
N ALA A 58 10.32 -5.20 -16.54
CA ALA A 58 9.06 -5.92 -16.36
C ALA A 58 9.23 -7.21 -15.53
N THR A 59 10.21 -8.03 -15.88
CA THR A 59 10.43 -9.33 -15.24
C THR A 59 10.88 -9.17 -13.79
N ASP A 60 11.75 -8.22 -13.47
CA ASP A 60 12.38 -8.14 -12.16
C ASP A 60 11.64 -7.17 -11.20
N VAL A 61 11.13 -6.04 -11.72
CA VAL A 61 10.43 -5.00 -10.93
C VAL A 61 8.93 -5.24 -10.83
N TRP A 62 8.32 -5.94 -11.80
CA TRP A 62 6.91 -6.36 -11.71
C TRP A 62 6.75 -7.87 -11.46
N GLN A 63 7.82 -8.67 -11.47
CA GLN A 63 7.75 -10.15 -11.39
C GLN A 63 6.90 -10.77 -12.53
N ARG A 64 6.88 -10.13 -13.71
CA ARG A 64 5.96 -10.47 -14.81
C ARG A 64 6.59 -10.35 -16.19
N THR A 65 6.31 -11.32 -17.06
CA THR A 65 6.85 -11.40 -18.42
C THR A 65 6.14 -10.51 -19.45
N GLN A 66 4.95 -9.99 -19.15
CA GLN A 66 4.05 -9.32 -20.10
C GLN A 66 3.62 -7.89 -19.69
N VAL A 67 4.48 -7.13 -19.00
CA VAL A 67 4.20 -5.71 -18.71
C VAL A 67 4.35 -4.88 -20.00
N SER A 68 3.41 -3.96 -20.25
CA SER A 68 3.50 -3.11 -21.44
C SER A 68 4.67 -2.12 -21.38
N ASP A 69 5.36 -1.97 -22.51
CA ASP A 69 6.44 -1.00 -22.71
C ASP A 69 6.05 0.43 -22.33
N ASN A 70 4.78 0.80 -22.56
CA ASN A 70 4.24 2.13 -22.25
C ASN A 70 4.11 2.37 -20.74
N LEU A 71 3.68 1.36 -19.97
CA LEU A 71 3.61 1.45 -18.51
C LEU A 71 5.01 1.58 -17.90
N VAL A 72 5.98 0.79 -18.37
CA VAL A 72 7.39 0.90 -17.94
C VAL A 72 7.92 2.30 -18.23
N ARG A 73 7.65 2.87 -19.41
CA ARG A 73 8.00 4.25 -19.77
C ARG A 73 7.32 5.29 -18.85
N GLN A 74 6.05 5.09 -18.49
CA GLN A 74 5.29 5.99 -17.62
C GLN A 74 5.89 6.03 -16.20
N VAL A 75 6.13 4.87 -15.58
CA VAL A 75 6.72 4.81 -14.23
C VAL A 75 8.16 5.34 -14.22
N ILE A 76 8.95 5.10 -15.27
CA ILE A 76 10.27 5.73 -15.43
C ILE A 76 10.16 7.26 -15.58
N SER A 77 9.16 7.77 -16.29
CA SER A 77 8.94 9.21 -16.42
C SER A 77 8.55 9.85 -15.09
N LEU A 78 7.73 9.18 -14.27
CA LEU A 78 7.40 9.62 -12.92
C LEU A 78 8.63 9.61 -12.02
N LEU A 79 9.38 8.50 -11.99
CA LEU A 79 10.60 8.37 -11.18
C LEU A 79 11.66 9.42 -11.54
N ARG A 80 11.89 9.69 -12.83
CA ARG A 80 12.77 10.81 -13.28
C ARG A 80 12.32 12.16 -12.74
N SER A 81 11.01 12.42 -12.71
CA SER A 81 10.48 13.68 -12.16
C SER A 81 10.76 13.82 -10.65
N GLN A 82 10.66 12.72 -9.88
CA GLN A 82 10.97 12.71 -8.45
C GLN A 82 12.48 12.84 -8.18
N LEU A 83 13.31 12.24 -9.01
CA LEU A 83 14.77 12.41 -9.01
C LEU A 83 15.23 13.78 -9.55
N GLN A 84 14.30 14.68 -9.86
CA GLN A 84 14.51 16.00 -10.49
C GLN A 84 15.24 15.97 -11.87
N ASP A 85 15.44 14.80 -12.47
CA ASP A 85 16.04 14.56 -13.79
C ASP A 85 15.01 14.85 -14.92
N LYS A 86 14.61 16.11 -15.03
CA LYS A 86 13.47 16.54 -15.88
C LYS A 86 13.84 16.93 -17.31
N SER A 87 15.11 17.26 -17.56
CA SER A 87 15.58 17.77 -18.87
C SER A 87 16.32 16.72 -19.68
N ARG A 88 16.34 16.86 -21.02
CA ARG A 88 17.09 15.94 -21.90
C ARG A 88 18.47 16.53 -22.26
N PRO A 89 19.53 15.71 -22.32
CA PRO A 89 19.56 14.27 -22.02
C PRO A 89 19.38 13.99 -20.52
N TYR A 90 18.56 13.00 -20.19
CA TYR A 90 18.39 12.52 -18.82
C TYR A 90 19.73 11.97 -18.32
N ARG A 91 20.14 12.36 -17.11
CA ARG A 91 21.47 12.05 -16.57
C ARG A 91 21.47 10.88 -15.60
N ILE A 92 20.37 10.69 -14.84
CA ILE A 92 20.28 9.69 -13.78
C ILE A 92 19.78 8.36 -14.33
N ILE A 93 18.60 8.38 -14.95
CA ILE A 93 18.07 7.23 -15.69
C ILE A 93 18.17 7.59 -17.16
N GLN A 94 19.21 7.15 -17.83
CA GLN A 94 19.44 7.42 -19.25
C GLN A 94 18.58 6.49 -20.12
N THR A 95 18.13 6.92 -21.30
CA THR A 95 17.48 6.04 -22.28
C THR A 95 18.48 5.65 -23.36
N ILE A 96 18.72 4.36 -23.51
CA ILE A 96 19.55 3.79 -24.57
C ILE A 96 18.62 3.34 -25.72
N PRO A 97 18.62 4.04 -26.88
CA PRO A 97 17.64 3.78 -27.93
C PRO A 97 17.62 2.31 -28.39
N LYS A 98 16.42 1.73 -28.45
CA LYS A 98 16.16 0.33 -28.83
C LYS A 98 16.74 -0.75 -27.91
N GLN A 99 17.38 -0.38 -26.80
CA GLN A 99 17.95 -1.34 -25.84
C GLN A 99 17.25 -1.28 -24.48
N GLY A 100 16.99 -0.07 -23.96
CA GLY A 100 16.33 0.10 -22.68
C GLY A 100 16.83 1.34 -21.93
N TYR A 101 17.20 1.14 -20.67
CA TYR A 101 17.61 2.20 -19.76
C TYR A 101 18.93 1.86 -19.08
N LEU A 102 19.71 2.88 -18.79
CA LEU A 102 20.98 2.78 -18.09
C LEU A 102 20.92 3.68 -16.86
N PHE A 103 21.17 3.11 -15.69
CA PHE A 103 21.38 3.86 -14.46
C PHE A 103 22.89 3.94 -14.19
N ASP A 104 23.49 5.07 -14.54
CA ASP A 104 24.94 5.30 -14.47
C ASP A 104 25.23 6.58 -13.69
N VAL A 105 24.88 6.53 -12.40
CA VAL A 105 25.20 7.54 -11.40
C VAL A 105 26.03 6.87 -10.31
N GLU A 106 26.96 7.61 -9.72
CA GLU A 106 27.72 7.07 -8.60
C GLU A 106 26.82 6.92 -7.38
N VAL A 107 26.76 5.70 -6.85
CA VAL A 107 25.99 5.37 -5.64
C VAL A 107 26.96 4.95 -4.55
N THR A 108 26.96 5.71 -3.46
CA THR A 108 27.69 5.40 -2.24
C THR A 108 26.72 4.94 -1.17
N GLN A 109 26.94 3.75 -0.60
CA GLN A 109 26.38 3.40 0.70
C GLN A 109 27.30 4.00 1.79
N PRO A 110 26.77 4.69 2.82
CA PRO A 110 27.57 5.14 3.96
C PRO A 110 28.13 3.94 4.73
N SER A 111 29.36 3.53 4.41
CA SER A 111 30.05 2.46 5.12
C SER A 111 30.47 2.95 6.52
N VAL A 112 30.07 2.21 7.54
CA VAL A 112 30.58 2.42 8.91
C VAL A 112 31.78 1.51 9.09
N GLU A 113 32.98 2.05 8.92
CA GLU A 113 34.20 1.35 9.35
C GLU A 113 34.15 1.13 10.88
N PRO A 114 34.51 -0.05 11.37
CA PRO A 114 34.65 -0.27 12.80
C PRO A 114 35.89 0.47 13.29
N THR A 115 35.70 1.54 14.08
CA THR A 115 36.80 2.23 14.76
C THR A 115 37.50 1.25 15.71
N SER A 116 38.63 0.69 15.27
CA SER A 116 39.57 0.05 16.17
C SER A 116 40.11 1.10 17.13
N VAL A 117 39.78 0.97 18.42
CA VAL A 117 40.37 1.79 19.47
C VAL A 117 41.86 1.48 19.53
N ASP A 118 42.66 2.51 19.24
CA ASP A 118 44.11 2.47 19.31
C ASP A 118 44.51 2.56 20.79
N ASP A 119 44.94 1.44 21.37
CA ASP A 119 45.27 1.34 22.80
C ASP A 119 46.75 1.64 23.03
N ALA A 120 47.02 2.81 23.60
CA ALA A 120 48.38 3.33 23.76
C ALA A 120 48.94 3.09 25.17
N SER A 121 49.61 1.95 25.40
CA SER A 121 50.87 1.93 26.19
C SER A 121 51.65 0.60 26.14
N LEU A 122 52.96 0.72 25.94
CA LEU A 122 54.02 -0.30 26.12
C LEU A 122 54.37 -0.45 27.63
N PRO A 123 55.20 -1.43 28.09
CA PRO A 123 56.06 -2.42 27.38
C PRO A 123 55.71 -3.90 27.77
N GLU A 124 56.42 -5.00 27.49
CA GLU A 124 57.88 -5.24 27.39
C GLU A 124 58.23 -6.63 26.80
N SER A 125 59.42 -6.75 26.19
CA SER A 125 60.21 -7.97 25.90
C SER A 125 59.67 -9.11 24.99
N GLU A 126 60.35 -9.25 23.85
CA GLU A 126 60.58 -10.47 23.06
C GLU A 126 61.36 -11.59 23.84
N PRO A 127 61.64 -12.80 23.27
CA PRO A 127 60.95 -13.56 22.21
C PRO A 127 60.88 -15.10 22.48
N LYS A 128 60.12 -15.86 21.67
CA LYS A 128 60.64 -17.03 20.88
C LYS A 128 59.53 -17.84 20.15
N PRO A 129 59.80 -18.37 18.94
CA PRO A 129 58.89 -19.27 18.23
C PRO A 129 59.18 -20.76 18.52
N PHE A 130 58.21 -21.64 18.29
CA PHE A 130 58.48 -23.06 18.03
C PHE A 130 57.52 -23.67 17.00
N VAL A 131 57.97 -24.78 16.37
CA VAL A 131 57.62 -25.13 14.99
C VAL A 131 56.93 -26.50 14.85
N ALA A 132 55.74 -26.48 14.23
CA ALA A 132 55.13 -27.45 13.30
C ALA A 132 54.91 -28.95 13.66
N ASN A 133 54.09 -29.59 12.79
CA ASN A 133 53.93 -31.03 12.53
C ASN A 133 53.20 -31.86 13.62
N SER A 134 52.45 -32.94 13.35
CA SER A 134 51.78 -33.50 12.15
C SER A 134 50.79 -34.63 12.65
N LYS A 135 50.07 -35.48 11.89
CA LYS A 135 50.06 -35.93 10.47
C LYS A 135 48.68 -36.60 10.18
N LYS A 136 48.33 -36.84 8.91
CA LYS A 136 47.09 -37.57 8.49
C LYS A 136 47.21 -39.09 8.66
N LYS A 137 46.08 -39.81 8.80
CA LYS A 137 45.82 -41.12 8.13
C LYS A 137 44.32 -41.47 8.08
N THR A 138 43.98 -42.55 7.35
CA THR A 138 42.77 -42.60 6.50
C THR A 138 42.02 -43.95 6.58
N ILE A 139 40.68 -43.90 6.66
CA ILE A 139 39.60 -44.81 6.17
C ILE A 139 39.86 -46.33 6.02
N ALA A 140 39.00 -47.17 6.64
CA ALA A 140 38.19 -48.25 5.99
C ALA A 140 37.34 -49.06 7.03
N LEU A 141 36.40 -49.95 6.66
CA LEU A 141 35.14 -49.80 5.90
C LEU A 141 34.24 -51.07 6.11
N ILE A 142 32.97 -50.91 6.55
CA ILE A 142 31.79 -51.84 6.44
C ILE A 142 31.86 -53.29 7.01
N THR A 143 30.88 -53.64 7.88
CA THR A 143 29.88 -54.72 7.66
C THR A 143 28.61 -54.58 8.55
N THR A 144 27.45 -54.53 7.88
CA THR A 144 26.10 -55.07 8.19
C THR A 144 25.84 -55.82 9.52
N ALA A 145 24.64 -55.81 10.13
CA ALA A 145 23.37 -55.09 9.87
C ALA A 145 22.36 -55.32 11.05
N VAL A 146 21.20 -54.64 11.00
CA VAL A 146 19.98 -54.88 11.84
C VAL A 146 20.09 -54.52 13.33
N PHE A 147 19.89 -53.23 13.67
CA PHE A 147 19.07 -52.78 14.83
C PHE A 147 18.93 -51.23 14.94
N SER A 148 18.52 -50.51 13.87
CA SER A 148 18.45 -49.01 13.95
C SER A 148 17.36 -48.32 13.13
N VAL A 149 16.35 -49.02 12.59
CA VAL A 149 15.21 -48.34 11.92
C VAL A 149 14.24 -47.69 12.92
N GLY A 150 14.36 -48.00 14.22
CA GLY A 150 13.58 -47.38 15.30
C GLY A 150 14.23 -46.18 16.01
N LEU A 151 15.43 -45.73 15.62
CA LEU A 151 16.23 -44.75 16.38
C LEU A 151 16.72 -43.53 15.58
N ILE A 152 16.11 -43.25 14.42
CA ILE A 152 16.28 -41.96 13.70
C ILE A 152 15.05 -41.05 13.92
N ALA A 153 13.92 -41.59 14.43
CA ALA A 153 12.70 -40.84 14.73
C ALA A 153 12.72 -40.09 16.09
N THR A 154 13.77 -40.23 16.90
CA THR A 154 13.85 -39.65 18.25
C THR A 154 15.05 -38.73 18.49
N TRP A 155 15.92 -38.52 17.50
CA TRP A 155 17.01 -37.52 17.53
C TRP A 155 16.66 -36.21 16.81
N ALA A 156 15.39 -36.01 16.45
CA ALA A 156 14.85 -34.77 15.90
C ALA A 156 14.08 -33.92 16.93
N TRP A 157 14.09 -34.31 18.21
CA TRP A 157 13.36 -33.66 19.31
C TRP A 157 14.30 -33.34 20.49
N GLN A 158 15.42 -32.67 20.21
CA GLN A 158 16.25 -31.90 21.16
C GLN A 158 17.49 -31.32 20.44
N ILE A 159 17.27 -30.40 19.50
CA ILE A 159 18.22 -29.32 19.27
C ILE A 159 17.54 -28.06 19.79
N ASP A 160 18.02 -27.63 20.95
CA ASP A 160 17.63 -26.41 21.61
C ASP A 160 18.15 -25.23 20.78
N VAL A 161 17.31 -24.76 19.84
CA VAL A 161 17.62 -23.54 19.07
C VAL A 161 17.53 -22.38 20.06
N SER A 162 18.71 -21.93 20.48
CA SER A 162 18.91 -20.86 21.45
C SER A 162 18.00 -19.69 21.10
N THR A 163 17.09 -19.35 22.01
CA THR A 163 16.23 -18.18 21.89
C THR A 163 17.07 -16.91 22.09
N ASN A 164 17.83 -16.54 21.06
CA ASN A 164 18.52 -15.26 21.01
C ASN A 164 17.49 -14.13 21.02
N GLU A 165 17.31 -13.59 22.21
CA GLU A 165 17.01 -12.20 22.53
C GLU A 165 16.23 -11.42 21.47
N THR A 166 14.90 -11.35 21.69
CA THR A 166 14.10 -10.14 21.49
C THR A 166 14.59 -9.18 20.42
N ALA A 167 14.43 -9.57 19.15
CA ALA A 167 14.31 -8.62 18.06
C ALA A 167 13.03 -7.79 18.27
N VAL A 168 13.12 -6.76 19.11
CA VAL A 168 12.10 -5.73 19.24
C VAL A 168 11.90 -5.15 17.84
N ILE A 169 10.69 -5.29 17.31
CA ILE A 169 10.28 -4.64 16.05
C ILE A 169 10.21 -3.14 16.32
N SER A 170 11.38 -2.52 16.29
CA SER A 170 11.54 -1.09 16.09
C SER A 170 11.08 -0.82 14.66
N ALA A 171 9.80 -0.45 14.53
CA ALA A 171 9.24 -0.11 13.23
C ALA A 171 10.09 1.00 12.59
N PRO A 172 10.54 0.84 11.34
CA PRO A 172 11.18 1.92 10.62
C PRO A 172 10.24 3.13 10.58
N GLN A 173 10.79 4.33 10.73
CA GLN A 173 10.05 5.57 10.45
C GLN A 173 9.82 5.67 8.94
N SER A 174 8.79 5.01 8.43
CA SER A 174 8.06 5.62 7.32
C SER A 174 7.50 6.94 7.85
N ASP A 175 7.72 8.02 7.12
CA ASP A 175 7.11 9.32 7.42
C ASP A 175 5.61 9.34 7.05
N VAL A 176 5.11 8.25 6.45
CA VAL A 176 3.69 7.91 6.40
C VAL A 176 3.23 7.38 7.75
N ILE A 177 2.40 8.15 8.45
CA ILE A 177 1.80 7.76 9.73
C ILE A 177 0.58 6.88 9.44
N PRO A 178 0.54 5.63 9.92
CA PRO A 178 -0.61 4.77 9.69
C PRO A 178 -1.72 5.14 10.68
N VAL A 179 -2.91 5.43 10.15
CA VAL A 179 -4.10 5.86 10.89
C VAL A 179 -5.18 4.80 10.70
N TYR A 180 -5.65 4.18 11.78
CA TYR A 180 -6.69 3.15 11.67
C TYR A 180 -8.01 3.60 12.28
N ILE A 181 -9.07 3.51 11.47
CA ILE A 181 -10.37 4.12 11.75
C ILE A 181 -11.36 3.03 12.13
N HIS A 182 -11.87 3.11 13.36
CA HIS A 182 -12.97 2.29 13.82
C HIS A 182 -14.29 2.75 13.20
N ASP A 183 -15.19 1.80 12.95
CA ASP A 183 -16.57 2.07 12.55
C ASP A 183 -17.20 3.05 13.57
N ILE A 184 -17.91 4.07 13.10
CA ILE A 184 -18.46 5.14 13.96
C ILE A 184 -19.55 4.55 14.87
N THR A 185 -19.37 4.73 16.18
CA THR A 185 -20.30 4.22 17.19
C THR A 185 -21.51 5.16 17.30
N LEU A 186 -22.71 4.61 17.17
CA LEU A 186 -23.96 5.36 17.22
C LEU A 186 -24.62 5.30 18.61
N ASP A 187 -25.42 6.32 18.94
CA ASP A 187 -26.34 6.27 20.08
C ASP A 187 -27.77 5.81 19.72
N SER A 188 -28.15 5.87 18.44
CA SER A 188 -29.37 5.31 17.86
C SER A 188 -29.08 4.32 16.73
N ALA A 189 -29.94 3.31 16.56
CA ALA A 189 -29.84 2.38 15.43
C ALA A 189 -30.29 3.00 14.09
N ASP A 190 -31.05 4.09 14.13
CA ASP A 190 -31.71 4.69 12.97
C ASP A 190 -30.77 5.57 12.12
N ASP A 191 -29.62 5.99 12.65
CA ASP A 191 -28.68 6.93 12.01
C ASP A 191 -27.54 6.26 11.22
N TYR A 192 -27.73 5.01 10.76
CA TYR A 192 -26.70 4.24 10.05
C TYR A 192 -26.13 4.98 8.82
N GLU A 193 -27.00 5.55 8.00
CA GLU A 193 -26.63 6.27 6.76
C GLU A 193 -25.71 7.48 7.03
N MET A 194 -26.00 8.25 8.09
CA MET A 194 -25.17 9.40 8.49
C MET A 194 -23.85 8.94 9.10
N SER A 195 -23.88 7.87 9.90
CA SER A 195 -22.68 7.23 10.47
C SER A 195 -21.69 6.79 9.38
N GLU A 196 -22.22 6.12 8.36
CA GLU A 196 -21.49 5.64 7.20
C GLU A 196 -20.97 6.79 6.33
N SER A 197 -21.81 7.81 6.10
CA SER A 197 -21.43 9.02 5.37
C SER A 197 -20.27 9.76 6.05
N VAL A 198 -20.32 9.91 7.39
CA VAL A 198 -19.22 10.47 8.19
C VAL A 198 -17.98 9.58 8.08
N TYR A 199 -18.11 8.27 8.27
CA TYR A 199 -17.00 7.32 8.24
C TYR A 199 -16.22 7.38 6.92
N ASN A 200 -16.94 7.28 5.79
CA ASN A 200 -16.35 7.30 4.47
C ASN A 200 -15.71 8.67 4.17
N TYR A 201 -16.34 9.79 4.55
CA TYR A 201 -15.77 11.11 4.29
C TYR A 201 -14.52 11.38 5.12
N LEU A 202 -14.48 10.93 6.39
CA LEU A 202 -13.27 10.91 7.22
C LEU A 202 -12.16 10.05 6.58
N PHE A 203 -12.50 8.86 6.07
CA PHE A 203 -11.54 7.92 5.48
C PHE A 203 -10.86 8.48 4.22
N TYR A 204 -11.64 9.01 3.27
CA TYR A 204 -11.09 9.74 2.11
C TYR A 204 -10.36 11.00 2.53
N GLY A 205 -10.89 11.68 3.55
CA GLY A 205 -10.32 12.89 4.14
C GLY A 205 -8.88 12.68 4.56
N LEU A 206 -8.61 11.59 5.27
CA LEU A 206 -7.29 11.28 5.80
C LEU A 206 -6.36 10.70 4.73
N ASN A 207 -6.85 9.78 3.88
CA ASN A 207 -6.06 9.20 2.77
C ASN A 207 -5.69 10.22 1.66
N SER A 208 -6.29 11.42 1.63
CA SER A 208 -5.84 12.49 0.72
C SER A 208 -4.49 13.13 1.10
N ALA A 209 -3.98 12.88 2.32
CA ALA A 209 -2.68 13.39 2.76
C ALA A 209 -1.55 12.40 2.43
N ARG A 210 -0.47 12.87 1.78
CA ARG A 210 0.64 12.02 1.31
C ARG A 210 1.42 11.31 2.43
N ASN A 211 1.35 11.83 3.65
CA ASN A 211 2.03 11.34 4.83
C ASN A 211 1.10 10.60 5.80
N LEU A 212 -0.12 10.26 5.38
CA LEU A 212 -1.04 9.39 6.13
C LEU A 212 -1.42 8.18 5.26
N SER A 213 -1.60 7.02 5.88
CA SER A 213 -2.29 5.89 5.24
C SER A 213 -3.42 5.45 6.16
N GLY A 214 -4.65 5.49 5.65
CA GLY A 214 -5.87 5.21 6.38
C GLY A 214 -6.28 3.75 6.23
N TYR A 215 -6.51 3.07 7.35
CA TYR A 215 -6.90 1.65 7.40
C TYR A 215 -8.30 1.47 7.98
N HIS A 216 -9.15 0.71 7.31
CA HIS A 216 -10.43 0.27 7.87
C HIS A 216 -10.18 -0.73 9.01
N PHE A 217 -10.36 -0.33 10.28
CA PHE A 217 -10.00 -1.20 11.40
C PHE A 217 -10.77 -2.53 11.41
N SER A 218 -12.03 -2.51 10.97
CA SER A 218 -12.85 -3.72 10.90
C SER A 218 -12.35 -4.73 9.86
N GLN A 219 -11.53 -4.32 8.87
CA GLN A 219 -10.91 -5.17 7.85
C GLN A 219 -9.49 -5.64 8.20
N LEU A 220 -8.87 -5.14 9.28
CA LEU A 220 -7.50 -5.53 9.63
C LEU A 220 -7.40 -6.96 10.20
N SER A 221 -6.37 -7.70 9.78
CA SER A 221 -5.99 -8.99 10.36
C SER A 221 -5.62 -8.86 11.85
N LYS A 222 -5.63 -9.97 12.60
CA LYS A 222 -5.21 -9.96 14.02
C LYS A 222 -3.78 -9.43 14.19
N GLN A 223 -2.87 -9.82 13.30
CA GLN A 223 -1.48 -9.34 13.28
C GLN A 223 -1.39 -7.87 12.83
N GLY A 224 -2.19 -7.45 11.84
CA GLY A 224 -2.29 -6.06 11.40
C GLY A 224 -2.74 -5.13 12.54
N LYS A 225 -3.78 -5.52 13.27
CA LYS A 225 -4.26 -4.83 14.48
C LYS A 225 -3.16 -4.70 15.54
N GLN A 226 -2.39 -5.76 15.79
CA GLN A 226 -1.27 -5.71 16.74
C GLN A 226 -0.10 -4.83 16.26
N SER A 227 0.25 -4.90 14.98
CA SER A 227 1.32 -4.08 14.38
C SER A 227 1.00 -2.58 14.44
N LEU A 228 -0.24 -2.24 14.09
CA LEU A 228 -0.76 -0.87 14.08
C LEU A 228 -1.00 -0.32 15.49
N ALA A 229 -1.47 -1.14 16.45
CA ALA A 229 -1.58 -0.74 17.85
C ALA A 229 -0.24 -0.35 18.49
N ASN A 230 0.89 -0.82 17.95
CA ASN A 230 2.22 -0.44 18.45
C ASN A 230 2.79 0.83 17.78
N ASN A 231 2.26 1.24 16.61
CA ASN A 231 2.95 2.17 15.71
C ASN A 231 2.11 3.25 15.04
N GLY A 232 0.79 3.12 15.04
CA GLY A 232 -0.14 4.02 14.39
C GLY A 232 -0.98 4.85 15.34
N VAL A 233 -1.82 5.68 14.74
CA VAL A 233 -2.85 6.48 15.42
C VAL A 233 -4.20 5.77 15.29
N GLU A 234 -4.85 5.58 16.43
CA GLU A 234 -6.20 5.02 16.51
C GLU A 234 -7.24 6.14 16.48
N LEU A 235 -8.21 6.04 15.58
CA LEU A 235 -9.38 6.93 15.55
C LEU A 235 -10.63 6.17 15.99
N LYS A 236 -11.27 6.66 17.06
CA LYS A 236 -12.56 6.16 17.57
C LYS A 236 -13.57 7.29 17.48
N GLY A 237 -14.61 7.10 16.68
CA GLY A 237 -15.68 8.06 16.50
C GLY A 237 -16.97 7.65 17.21
N TRP A 238 -17.67 8.64 17.75
CA TRP A 238 -19.05 8.52 18.20
C TRP A 238 -19.89 9.58 17.52
N LEU A 239 -21.03 9.18 16.95
CA LEU A 239 -22.02 10.07 16.39
C LEU A 239 -23.24 10.09 17.30
N LYS A 240 -23.70 11.28 17.65
CA LYS A 240 -24.87 11.50 18.50
C LYS A 240 -25.91 12.38 17.81
N GLN A 241 -27.14 11.93 17.68
CA GLN A 241 -28.23 12.78 17.17
C GLN A 241 -28.74 13.73 18.27
N LYS A 242 -29.12 14.96 17.88
CA LYS A 242 -29.63 16.01 18.78
C LYS A 242 -30.63 16.91 18.03
N GLY A 243 -31.83 16.39 17.80
CA GLY A 243 -32.85 17.09 17.00
C GLY A 243 -32.58 16.85 15.51
N SER A 244 -32.53 17.92 14.71
CA SER A 244 -32.08 17.88 13.31
C SER A 244 -30.56 17.76 13.16
N ASP A 245 -29.83 17.99 14.24
CA ASP A 245 -28.38 18.18 14.21
C ASP A 245 -27.67 16.96 14.80
N TYR A 246 -26.40 16.83 14.46
CA TYR A 246 -25.51 15.77 14.91
C TYR A 246 -24.33 16.34 15.69
N ILE A 247 -23.80 15.55 16.61
CA ILE A 247 -22.53 15.79 17.29
C ILE A 247 -21.61 14.62 16.99
N LEU A 248 -20.55 14.88 16.21
CA LEU A 248 -19.44 13.95 16.02
C LEU A 248 -18.39 14.21 17.10
N SER A 249 -18.03 13.16 17.83
CA SER A 249 -16.87 13.11 18.72
C SER A 249 -15.83 12.15 18.13
N VAL A 250 -14.59 12.60 17.91
CA VAL A 250 -13.48 11.72 17.49
C VAL A 250 -12.37 11.76 18.55
N LEU A 251 -12.06 10.61 19.13
CA LEU A 251 -10.86 10.40 19.94
C LEU A 251 -9.71 10.00 19.01
N ILE A 252 -8.62 10.77 19.05
CA ILE A 252 -7.36 10.52 18.37
C ILE A 252 -6.35 10.03 19.41
N GLN A 253 -5.99 8.74 19.36
CA GLN A 253 -5.06 8.13 20.29
C GLN A 253 -3.76 7.75 19.56
N ASN A 254 -2.68 8.50 19.83
CA ASN A 254 -1.34 8.18 19.35
C ASN A 254 -0.72 7.10 20.24
N ASN A 255 -0.65 5.85 19.79
CA ASN A 255 -0.18 4.75 20.62
C ASN A 255 1.33 4.83 20.95
N ARG A 256 2.13 5.53 20.15
CA ARG A 256 3.54 5.81 20.46
C ARG A 256 3.69 6.88 21.54
N GLN A 257 2.70 7.77 21.68
CA GLN A 257 2.70 8.86 22.67
C GLN A 257 1.31 8.99 23.32
N PRO A 258 0.86 8.04 24.17
CA PRO A 258 -0.51 7.98 24.67
C PRO A 258 -0.96 9.25 25.42
N ASN A 259 -0.02 9.96 26.04
CA ASN A 259 -0.24 11.23 26.73
C ASN A 259 -0.61 12.40 25.79
N GLN A 260 -0.51 12.21 24.47
CA GLN A 260 -0.95 13.16 23.44
C GLN A 260 -2.32 12.79 22.84
N SER A 261 -3.08 11.89 23.47
CA SER A 261 -4.44 11.58 23.01
C SER A 261 -5.32 12.82 23.10
N GLN A 262 -6.00 13.18 22.01
CA GLN A 262 -6.84 14.36 21.90
C GLN A 262 -8.25 13.98 21.45
N LYS A 263 -9.23 14.84 21.79
CA LYS A 263 -10.62 14.68 21.36
C LYS A 263 -11.03 15.88 20.53
N VAL A 264 -11.48 15.64 19.31
CA VAL A 264 -12.14 16.62 18.44
C VAL A 264 -13.65 16.42 18.58
N GLU A 265 -14.41 17.51 18.63
CA GLU A 265 -15.87 17.45 18.78
C GLU A 265 -16.54 18.55 17.96
N LYS A 266 -17.48 18.16 17.09
CA LYS A 266 -18.09 19.04 16.09
C LYS A 266 -19.59 18.82 16.02
N SER A 267 -20.35 19.92 16.08
CA SER A 267 -21.78 19.92 15.76
C SER A 267 -22.00 20.28 14.29
N PHE A 268 -22.90 19.57 13.62
CA PHE A 268 -23.20 19.74 12.19
C PHE A 268 -24.64 19.31 11.87
N SER A 269 -25.14 19.68 10.68
CA SER A 269 -26.37 19.19 10.08
C SER A 269 -26.08 18.68 8.66
N GLN A 270 -27.09 18.13 7.99
CA GLN A 270 -26.95 17.75 6.57
C GLN A 270 -26.48 18.93 5.69
N ASP A 271 -27.00 20.14 5.94
CA ASP A 271 -26.72 21.34 5.13
C ASP A 271 -25.25 21.80 5.15
N ASN A 272 -24.52 21.52 6.25
CA ASN A 272 -23.11 21.93 6.41
C ASN A 272 -22.14 20.75 6.57
N PHE A 273 -22.58 19.54 6.19
CA PHE A 273 -21.83 18.30 6.34
C PHE A 273 -20.38 18.39 5.84
N PHE A 274 -20.17 18.80 4.59
CA PHE A 274 -18.85 18.78 3.95
C PHE A 274 -17.85 19.71 4.63
N ASP A 275 -18.28 20.92 4.99
CA ASP A 275 -17.44 21.90 5.69
C ASP A 275 -17.17 21.44 7.13
N ALA A 276 -18.18 20.93 7.83
CA ALA A 276 -18.05 20.54 9.22
C ALA A 276 -17.21 19.28 9.43
N ILE A 277 -17.36 18.25 8.58
CA ILE A 277 -16.49 17.06 8.63
C ILE A 277 -15.11 17.39 8.03
N GLY A 278 -15.05 18.29 7.03
CA GLY A 278 -13.80 18.84 6.50
C GLY A 278 -12.94 19.52 7.58
N ASP A 279 -13.55 20.33 8.45
CA ASP A 279 -12.91 20.91 9.65
C ASP A 279 -12.31 19.82 10.54
N VAL A 280 -13.09 18.78 10.86
CA VAL A 280 -12.64 17.67 11.71
C VAL A 280 -11.45 16.94 11.08
N ILE A 281 -11.43 16.76 9.76
CA ILE A 281 -10.32 16.14 9.04
C ILE A 281 -9.06 17.00 9.11
N LEU A 282 -9.19 18.32 8.92
CA LEU A 282 -8.07 19.25 9.02
C LEU A 282 -7.50 19.29 10.44
N GLU A 283 -8.36 19.27 11.47
CA GLU A 283 -7.96 19.22 12.87
C GLU A 283 -7.25 17.89 13.21
N ILE A 284 -7.79 16.75 12.78
CA ILE A 284 -7.13 15.44 12.92
C ILE A 284 -5.77 15.43 12.20
N LYS A 285 -5.67 15.95 10.97
CA LYS A 285 -4.40 16.06 10.24
C LYS A 285 -3.38 16.94 10.97
N ALA A 286 -3.81 18.07 11.52
CA ALA A 286 -2.94 18.95 12.30
C ALA A 286 -2.45 18.30 13.62
N ILE A 287 -3.31 17.50 14.28
CA ILE A 287 -2.95 16.75 15.49
C ILE A 287 -1.95 15.62 15.18
N ILE A 288 -2.15 14.90 14.08
CA ILE A 288 -1.32 13.74 13.71
C ILE A 288 0.01 14.18 13.04
N ALA A 289 -0.03 15.20 12.19
CA ALA A 289 1.08 15.66 11.37
C ALA A 289 1.20 17.20 11.35
N PRO A 290 1.65 17.84 12.45
CA PRO A 290 1.68 19.30 12.61
C PRO A 290 2.74 20.06 11.77
N MET A 291 3.60 19.36 11.02
CA MET A 291 4.84 19.92 10.44
C MET A 291 4.98 19.77 8.91
N SER A 292 3.98 19.26 8.18
CA SER A 292 4.07 19.18 6.71
C SER A 292 3.92 20.58 6.08
N SER A 293 4.98 21.07 5.44
CA SER A 293 4.98 22.31 4.64
C SER A 293 4.08 22.23 3.38
N GLU A 294 3.58 21.03 3.04
CA GLU A 294 2.71 20.75 1.89
C GLU A 294 1.20 21.02 2.12
N TYR A 295 0.78 21.85 3.09
CA TYR A 295 -0.64 22.31 3.18
C TYR A 295 -0.99 23.32 2.07
N GLY A 296 -0.87 22.89 0.81
CA GLY A 296 -1.23 23.64 -0.38
C GLY A 296 -2.74 23.78 -0.52
N VAL A 297 -3.25 24.95 -0.13
CA VAL A 297 -4.67 25.35 -0.10
C VAL A 297 -5.50 24.52 0.90
N VAL A 298 -5.91 25.18 1.98
CA VAL A 298 -6.85 24.64 2.97
C VAL A 298 -8.25 24.58 2.36
N SER A 299 -8.50 23.54 1.57
CA SER A 299 -9.83 23.15 1.14
C SER A 299 -10.41 22.18 2.18
N HIS A 300 -11.54 22.56 2.78
CA HIS A 300 -12.35 21.66 3.62
C HIS A 300 -12.99 20.54 2.79
N ARG A 301 -13.11 20.74 1.46
CA ARG A 301 -13.62 19.74 0.52
C ARG A 301 -12.59 18.64 0.28
N VAL A 302 -12.94 17.43 0.70
CA VAL A 302 -12.20 16.17 0.49
C VAL A 302 -12.41 15.63 -0.92
N THR A 303 -13.63 15.77 -1.43
CA THR A 303 -14.08 15.30 -2.74
C THR A 303 -14.62 16.48 -3.55
N SER A 304 -14.92 16.27 -4.82
CA SER A 304 -15.59 17.27 -5.66
C SER A 304 -17.10 17.36 -5.41
N ILE A 305 -17.65 16.58 -4.48
CA ILE A 305 -19.09 16.43 -4.23
C ILE A 305 -19.52 17.48 -3.19
N ASP A 306 -20.58 18.22 -3.48
CA ASP A 306 -21.16 19.21 -2.57
C ASP A 306 -22.68 19.11 -2.38
N ASN A 307 -23.32 18.09 -2.94
CA ASN A 307 -24.68 17.67 -2.56
C ASN A 307 -24.60 16.47 -1.60
N TYR A 308 -25.18 16.58 -0.42
CA TYR A 308 -25.21 15.49 0.56
C TYR A 308 -26.04 14.29 0.09
N ASP A 309 -27.15 14.51 -0.63
CA ASP A 309 -27.99 13.40 -1.12
C ASP A 309 -27.22 12.52 -2.12
N ASP A 310 -26.35 13.13 -2.95
CA ASP A 310 -25.45 12.38 -3.82
C ASP A 310 -24.37 11.65 -3.00
N TRP A 311 -23.79 12.34 -2.01
CA TRP A 311 -22.78 11.75 -1.14
C TRP A 311 -23.32 10.54 -0.36
N LYS A 312 -24.58 10.57 0.09
CA LYS A 312 -25.25 9.44 0.73
C LYS A 312 -25.27 8.22 -0.18
N VAL A 313 -25.76 8.35 -1.42
CA VAL A 313 -25.81 7.26 -2.41
C VAL A 313 -24.41 6.73 -2.72
N ILE A 314 -23.44 7.63 -2.92
CA ILE A 314 -22.04 7.28 -3.21
C ILE A 314 -21.40 6.56 -2.02
N SER A 315 -21.68 6.99 -0.79
CA SER A 315 -21.17 6.42 0.46
C SER A 315 -21.70 5.00 0.69
N GLU A 316 -23.00 4.75 0.46
CA GLU A 316 -23.57 3.41 0.54
C GLU A 316 -22.94 2.49 -0.53
N GLY A 317 -22.76 2.98 -1.77
CA GLY A 317 -22.06 2.27 -2.83
C GLY A 317 -20.61 1.92 -2.48
N ILE A 318 -19.86 2.85 -1.88
CA ILE A 318 -18.49 2.63 -1.36
C ILE A 318 -18.48 1.47 -0.35
N SER A 319 -19.41 1.47 0.59
CA SER A 319 -19.50 0.42 1.61
C SER A 319 -19.86 -0.95 1.03
N LEU A 320 -20.80 -1.02 0.09
CA LEU A 320 -21.12 -2.27 -0.61
C LEU A 320 -19.93 -2.78 -1.43
N PHE A 321 -19.19 -1.88 -2.08
CA PHE A 321 -17.98 -2.18 -2.84
C PHE A 321 -16.89 -2.85 -1.96
N TYR A 322 -16.50 -2.26 -0.83
CA TYR A 322 -15.50 -2.89 0.05
C TYR A 322 -16.00 -4.15 0.76
N GLN A 323 -17.33 -4.32 0.90
CA GLN A 323 -17.93 -5.58 1.33
C GLN A 323 -17.91 -6.67 0.23
N GLY A 324 -17.52 -6.32 -1.01
CA GLY A 324 -17.59 -7.21 -2.17
C GLY A 324 -19.01 -7.65 -2.50
N LYS A 325 -20.01 -6.85 -2.11
CA LYS A 325 -21.43 -7.12 -2.40
C LYS A 325 -21.77 -6.71 -3.82
N GLY A 326 -22.74 -7.42 -4.39
CA GLY A 326 -23.31 -7.15 -5.70
C GLY A 326 -24.81 -7.45 -5.71
N GLY A 327 -25.35 -7.78 -6.88
CA GLY A 327 -26.75 -8.23 -6.99
C GLY A 327 -27.73 -7.09 -6.68
N GLN A 328 -28.90 -7.44 -6.13
CA GLN A 328 -30.00 -6.49 -5.92
C GLN A 328 -29.58 -5.23 -5.12
N PRO A 329 -28.89 -5.31 -3.96
CA PRO A 329 -28.51 -4.11 -3.22
C PRO A 329 -27.60 -3.17 -4.01
N PHE A 330 -26.66 -3.69 -4.80
CA PHE A 330 -25.80 -2.82 -5.61
C PHE A 330 -26.53 -2.27 -6.84
N ALA A 331 -27.45 -3.05 -7.43
CA ALA A 331 -28.25 -2.60 -8.57
C ALA A 331 -29.18 -1.41 -8.21
N GLU A 332 -29.78 -1.42 -7.02
CA GLU A 332 -30.58 -0.29 -6.50
C GLU A 332 -29.76 0.99 -6.32
N ILE A 333 -28.47 0.86 -5.93
CA ILE A 333 -27.53 1.99 -5.85
C ILE A 333 -27.05 2.42 -7.24
N ALA A 334 -26.79 1.48 -8.15
CA ALA A 334 -26.38 1.78 -9.53
C ALA A 334 -27.41 2.65 -10.28
N LEU A 335 -28.71 2.38 -10.11
CA LEU A 335 -29.79 3.22 -10.68
C LEU A 335 -29.77 4.67 -10.16
N GLN A 336 -29.42 4.85 -8.88
CA GLN A 336 -29.29 6.19 -8.28
C GLN A 336 -28.01 6.90 -8.74
N LEU A 337 -26.90 6.17 -8.88
CA LEU A 337 -25.64 6.67 -9.43
C LEU A 337 -25.77 7.09 -10.91
N ASP A 338 -26.48 6.29 -11.72
CA ASP A 338 -26.83 6.62 -13.11
C ASP A 338 -27.71 7.89 -13.16
N THR A 339 -28.68 8.04 -12.25
CA THR A 339 -29.47 9.27 -12.13
C THR A 339 -28.61 10.50 -11.81
N ILE A 340 -27.58 10.36 -10.96
CA ILE A 340 -26.60 11.43 -10.68
C ILE A 340 -25.78 11.76 -11.94
N GLN A 341 -25.31 10.73 -12.66
CA GLN A 341 -24.53 10.90 -13.89
C GLN A 341 -25.33 11.59 -15.01
N GLN A 342 -26.56 11.14 -15.27
CA GLN A 342 -27.46 11.71 -16.29
C GLN A 342 -27.84 13.18 -16.03
N GLN A 343 -27.82 13.60 -14.76
CA GLN A 343 -28.05 15.00 -14.38
C GLN A 343 -26.81 15.89 -14.54
N GLY A 344 -25.69 15.35 -15.05
CA GLY A 344 -24.43 16.08 -15.22
C GLY A 344 -23.71 16.38 -13.91
N ARG A 345 -23.91 15.52 -12.89
CA ARG A 345 -23.32 15.63 -11.55
C ARG A 345 -22.32 14.50 -11.27
N ASP A 346 -21.75 13.94 -12.35
CA ASP A 346 -20.81 12.84 -12.29
C ASP A 346 -19.46 13.25 -11.69
N ASN A 347 -18.75 12.26 -11.17
CA ASN A 347 -17.45 12.42 -10.54
C ASN A 347 -16.72 11.07 -10.50
N TYR A 348 -15.46 11.08 -10.07
CA TYR A 348 -14.61 9.88 -10.06
C TYR A 348 -15.19 8.71 -9.23
N LEU A 349 -15.95 8.97 -8.16
CA LEU A 349 -16.58 7.91 -7.36
C LEU A 349 -17.81 7.34 -8.06
N VAL A 350 -18.66 8.19 -8.66
CA VAL A 350 -19.81 7.74 -9.46
C VAL A 350 -19.35 6.85 -10.61
N ASN A 351 -18.36 7.30 -11.39
CA ASN A 351 -17.83 6.54 -12.53
C ASN A 351 -17.14 5.24 -12.08
N ALA A 352 -16.45 5.21 -10.94
CA ALA A 352 -15.87 3.99 -10.41
C ALA A 352 -16.92 2.98 -9.92
N LEU A 353 -17.94 3.44 -9.18
CA LEU A 353 -19.01 2.58 -8.66
C LEU A 353 -19.91 2.03 -9.79
N LEU A 354 -20.19 2.83 -10.82
CA LEU A 354 -20.86 2.34 -12.03
C LEU A 354 -20.00 1.32 -12.77
N SER A 355 -18.68 1.54 -12.91
CA SER A 355 -17.75 0.55 -13.46
C SER A 355 -17.77 -0.79 -12.70
N TYR A 356 -17.88 -0.74 -11.37
CA TYR A 356 -18.04 -1.93 -10.54
C TYR A 356 -19.40 -2.63 -10.78
N SER A 357 -20.49 -1.88 -10.92
CA SER A 357 -21.81 -2.43 -11.27
C SER A 357 -21.77 -3.17 -12.61
N GLU A 358 -21.20 -2.55 -13.65
CA GLU A 358 -21.04 -3.14 -14.98
C GLU A 358 -20.11 -4.36 -14.94
N SER A 359 -19.05 -4.32 -14.13
CA SER A 359 -18.17 -5.48 -13.92
C SER A 359 -18.91 -6.66 -13.28
N LEU A 360 -19.81 -6.39 -12.32
CA LEU A 360 -20.67 -7.40 -11.70
C LEU A 360 -21.75 -7.92 -12.66
N ALA A 361 -22.29 -7.05 -13.52
CA ALA A 361 -23.25 -7.43 -14.56
C ALA A 361 -22.60 -8.41 -15.54
N TYR A 362 -21.45 -8.06 -16.11
CA TYR A 362 -20.67 -8.94 -16.98
C TYR A 362 -20.36 -10.30 -16.34
N LEU A 363 -19.95 -10.33 -15.07
CA LEU A 363 -19.65 -11.59 -14.37
C LEU A 363 -20.88 -12.50 -14.19
N GLN A 364 -22.09 -11.95 -14.29
CA GLN A 364 -23.36 -12.70 -14.21
C GLN A 364 -23.91 -13.04 -15.61
N SER A 365 -23.92 -12.07 -16.52
CA SER A 365 -24.53 -12.13 -17.86
C SER A 365 -23.61 -12.72 -18.93
N HIS A 366 -22.31 -12.47 -18.81
CA HIS A 366 -21.28 -12.60 -19.84
C HIS A 366 -21.55 -11.75 -21.10
N GLU A 367 -22.34 -10.68 -20.98
CA GLU A 367 -22.64 -9.77 -22.09
C GLU A 367 -21.47 -8.82 -22.38
N GLN A 368 -21.07 -8.75 -23.66
CA GLN A 368 -19.87 -8.02 -24.09
C GLN A 368 -19.98 -6.50 -23.88
N GLU A 369 -21.20 -5.96 -23.88
CA GLU A 369 -21.48 -4.53 -23.71
C GLU A 369 -21.13 -4.06 -22.29
N ASP A 370 -21.65 -4.74 -21.26
CA ASP A 370 -21.30 -4.57 -19.83
C ASP A 370 -19.77 -4.49 -19.63
N ARG A 371 -19.05 -5.42 -20.28
CA ARG A 371 -17.59 -5.57 -20.16
C ARG A 371 -16.84 -4.37 -20.74
N GLU A 372 -17.29 -3.83 -21.87
CA GLU A 372 -16.67 -2.67 -22.51
C GLU A 372 -17.04 -1.37 -21.78
N HIS A 373 -18.29 -1.25 -21.33
CA HIS A 373 -18.76 -0.08 -20.57
C HIS A 373 -18.06 0.04 -19.22
N ALA A 374 -17.89 -1.08 -18.48
CA ALA A 374 -17.10 -1.15 -17.26
C ALA A 374 -15.70 -0.54 -17.42
N LEU A 375 -15.00 -0.86 -18.52
CA LEU A 375 -13.66 -0.38 -18.79
C LEU A 375 -13.62 1.10 -19.21
N GLN A 376 -14.66 1.60 -19.88
CA GLN A 376 -14.78 3.03 -20.19
C GLN A 376 -14.95 3.85 -18.91
N LEU A 377 -15.91 3.49 -18.07
CA LEU A 377 -16.21 4.16 -16.81
C LEU A 377 -15.01 4.15 -15.84
N ALA A 378 -14.32 3.01 -15.74
CA ALA A 378 -13.10 2.90 -14.93
C ALA A 378 -11.99 3.85 -15.38
N LYS A 379 -11.76 3.97 -16.69
CA LYS A 379 -10.75 4.89 -17.24
C LYS A 379 -11.11 6.34 -16.93
N GLN A 380 -12.37 6.72 -17.10
CA GLN A 380 -12.85 8.07 -16.76
C GLN A 380 -12.65 8.36 -15.26
N ALA A 381 -12.99 7.43 -14.37
CA ALA A 381 -12.77 7.56 -12.94
C ALA A 381 -11.29 7.76 -12.59
N PHE A 382 -10.41 6.93 -13.17
CA PHE A 382 -8.96 7.04 -12.97
C PHE A 382 -8.38 8.33 -13.55
N GLU A 383 -8.82 8.77 -14.74
CA GLU A 383 -8.38 10.03 -15.35
C GLU A 383 -8.79 11.26 -14.51
N MET A 384 -9.97 11.22 -13.88
CA MET A 384 -10.43 12.26 -12.96
C MET A 384 -9.63 12.28 -11.64
N ASN A 385 -9.29 11.13 -11.07
CA ASN A 385 -8.47 11.05 -9.85
C ASN A 385 -7.58 9.79 -9.80
N PRO A 386 -6.34 9.86 -10.33
CA PRO A 386 -5.41 8.72 -10.35
C PRO A 386 -4.97 8.22 -8.97
N ARG A 387 -5.19 9.02 -7.90
CA ARG A 387 -4.85 8.66 -6.52
C ARG A 387 -5.98 7.99 -5.75
N CYS A 388 -7.21 8.00 -6.28
CA CYS A 388 -8.32 7.29 -5.66
C CYS A 388 -8.10 5.78 -5.75
N ASP A 389 -8.15 5.10 -4.62
CA ASP A 389 -7.99 3.66 -4.49
C ASP A 389 -9.14 2.89 -5.15
N ILE A 390 -10.42 3.28 -4.96
CA ILE A 390 -11.54 2.66 -5.68
C ILE A 390 -11.41 2.85 -7.20
N ALA A 391 -10.97 4.02 -7.69
CA ALA A 391 -10.73 4.22 -9.13
C ALA A 391 -9.64 3.27 -9.67
N ASN A 392 -8.58 3.02 -8.89
CA ASN A 392 -7.55 2.05 -9.24
C ASN A 392 -8.06 0.59 -9.15
N LEU A 393 -8.85 0.24 -8.15
CA LEU A 393 -9.41 -1.11 -7.96
C LEU A 393 -10.41 -1.48 -9.06
N THR A 394 -11.31 -0.54 -9.40
CA THR A 394 -12.33 -0.73 -10.43
C THR A 394 -11.72 -0.76 -11.83
N LEU A 395 -10.68 0.05 -12.11
CA LEU A 395 -9.87 -0.10 -13.32
C LEU A 395 -9.12 -1.44 -13.35
N GLY A 396 -8.58 -1.89 -12.24
CA GLY A 396 -7.99 -3.21 -12.11
C GLY A 396 -8.98 -4.33 -12.44
N LEU A 397 -10.16 -4.32 -11.83
CA LEU A 397 -11.24 -5.29 -12.08
C LEU A 397 -11.71 -5.24 -13.55
N ALA A 398 -11.99 -4.05 -14.09
CA ALA A 398 -12.43 -3.88 -15.47
C ALA A 398 -11.36 -4.37 -16.47
N LEU A 399 -10.07 -4.20 -16.17
CA LEU A 399 -8.98 -4.77 -16.96
C LEU A 399 -8.89 -6.30 -16.82
N LEU A 400 -9.17 -6.89 -15.65
CA LEU A 400 -9.19 -8.34 -15.47
C LEU A 400 -10.29 -8.99 -16.32
N ILE A 401 -11.52 -8.50 -16.23
CA ILE A 401 -12.64 -9.04 -17.02
C ILE A 401 -12.44 -8.86 -18.54
N ASN A 402 -11.73 -7.79 -18.95
CA ASN A 402 -11.32 -7.57 -20.34
C ASN A 402 -10.08 -8.37 -20.78
N GLN A 403 -9.64 -9.37 -20.01
CA GLN A 403 -8.49 -10.22 -20.33
C GLN A 403 -7.17 -9.42 -20.47
N HIS A 404 -7.00 -8.39 -19.64
CA HIS A 404 -5.83 -7.51 -19.60
C HIS A 404 -5.13 -7.56 -18.23
N ALA A 405 -5.03 -8.76 -17.64
CA ALA A 405 -4.49 -8.97 -16.28
C ALA A 405 -3.10 -8.35 -16.03
N ASN A 406 -2.22 -8.35 -17.03
CA ASN A 406 -0.91 -7.69 -16.95
C ASN A 406 -0.98 -6.15 -16.89
N GLN A 407 -2.03 -5.55 -17.46
CA GLN A 407 -2.30 -4.12 -17.35
C GLN A 407 -3.02 -3.77 -16.04
N ALA A 408 -3.78 -4.70 -15.46
CA ALA A 408 -4.49 -4.50 -14.19
C ALA A 408 -3.55 -4.35 -12.98
N PHE A 409 -2.47 -5.13 -12.95
CA PHE A 409 -1.53 -5.20 -11.82
C PHE A 409 -1.04 -3.85 -11.25
N PRO A 410 -0.51 -2.87 -12.01
CA PRO A 410 -0.03 -1.61 -11.43
C PRO A 410 -1.10 -0.87 -10.61
N TYR A 411 -2.36 -0.87 -11.06
CA TYR A 411 -3.46 -0.18 -10.39
C TYR A 411 -3.89 -0.95 -9.13
N LEU A 412 -4.02 -2.27 -9.26
CA LEU A 412 -4.33 -3.17 -8.13
C LEU A 412 -3.23 -3.15 -7.06
N PHE A 413 -1.96 -3.09 -7.48
CA PHE A 413 -0.80 -2.99 -6.60
C PHE A 413 -0.75 -1.63 -5.90
N TYR A 414 -0.98 -0.53 -6.63
CA TYR A 414 -1.11 0.79 -6.02
C TYR A 414 -2.16 0.79 -4.90
N ALA A 415 -3.40 0.37 -5.19
CA ALA A 415 -4.46 0.33 -4.20
C ALA A 415 -4.16 -0.64 -3.04
N ALA A 416 -3.56 -1.81 -3.32
CA ALA A 416 -3.22 -2.80 -2.31
C ALA A 416 -2.11 -2.37 -1.35
N GLU A 417 -1.22 -1.46 -1.76
CA GLU A 417 -0.17 -0.91 -0.89
C GLU A 417 -0.55 0.45 -0.27
N SER A 418 -1.32 1.30 -0.96
CA SER A 418 -1.79 2.59 -0.43
C SER A 418 -2.88 2.43 0.62
N THR A 419 -3.84 1.54 0.32
CA THR A 419 -5.10 1.39 1.07
C THR A 419 -5.48 -0.10 1.19
N PRO A 420 -4.71 -0.89 1.97
CA PRO A 420 -4.88 -2.35 2.05
C PRO A 420 -6.29 -2.81 2.43
N SER A 421 -6.90 -3.65 1.59
CA SER A 421 -8.25 -4.20 1.79
C SER A 421 -8.33 -5.67 1.32
N PRO A 422 -9.36 -6.45 1.73
CA PRO A 422 -9.55 -7.81 1.24
C PRO A 422 -9.74 -7.87 -0.28
N ILE A 423 -10.50 -6.92 -0.84
CA ILE A 423 -10.75 -6.82 -2.28
C ILE A 423 -9.45 -6.50 -3.05
N SER A 424 -8.59 -5.60 -2.54
CA SER A 424 -7.33 -5.24 -3.21
C SER A 424 -6.39 -6.45 -3.32
N PHE A 425 -6.20 -7.19 -2.23
CA PHE A 425 -5.33 -8.38 -2.24
C PHE A 425 -5.89 -9.53 -3.07
N TYR A 426 -7.21 -9.75 -3.03
CA TYR A 426 -7.83 -10.79 -3.84
C TYR A 426 -7.72 -10.48 -5.33
N LEU A 427 -8.10 -9.28 -5.78
CA LEU A 427 -7.98 -8.88 -7.19
C LEU A 427 -6.51 -8.93 -7.65
N LEU A 428 -5.56 -8.52 -6.81
CA LEU A 428 -4.13 -8.63 -7.11
C LEU A 428 -3.69 -10.11 -7.28
N SER A 429 -4.17 -11.01 -6.42
CA SER A 429 -3.90 -12.46 -6.53
C SER A 429 -4.49 -13.10 -7.79
N VAL A 430 -5.65 -12.62 -8.24
CA VAL A 430 -6.31 -13.01 -9.50
C VAL A 430 -5.53 -12.46 -10.69
N ALA A 431 -5.07 -11.20 -10.61
CA ALA A 431 -4.22 -10.61 -11.64
C ALA A 431 -2.89 -11.36 -11.80
N ASP A 432 -2.32 -11.90 -10.72
CA ASP A 432 -1.12 -12.75 -10.76
C ASP A 432 -1.43 -14.13 -11.37
N LYS A 433 -2.52 -14.77 -10.94
CA LYS A 433 -3.01 -16.07 -11.48
C LYS A 433 -3.21 -15.99 -13.00
N LEU A 434 -3.91 -14.96 -13.48
CA LEU A 434 -4.20 -14.72 -14.89
C LEU A 434 -3.01 -14.19 -15.71
N SER A 435 -1.83 -14.03 -15.10
CA SER A 435 -0.60 -13.55 -15.75
C SER A 435 0.58 -14.50 -15.57
N ASP A 436 0.30 -15.79 -15.34
CA ASP A 436 1.29 -16.86 -15.15
C ASP A 436 2.29 -16.61 -14.00
N ASN A 437 1.88 -15.89 -12.94
CA ASN A 437 2.67 -15.63 -11.74
C ASN A 437 2.11 -16.38 -10.50
N PRO A 438 2.32 -17.70 -10.37
CA PRO A 438 1.74 -18.48 -9.28
C PRO A 438 2.29 -18.09 -7.89
N GLU A 439 3.56 -17.66 -7.80
CA GLU A 439 4.18 -17.24 -6.54
C GLU A 439 3.56 -15.94 -6.03
N GLY A 440 3.43 -14.92 -6.90
CA GLY A 440 2.73 -13.67 -6.56
C GLY A 440 1.26 -13.90 -6.22
N SER A 441 0.59 -14.80 -6.96
CA SER A 441 -0.81 -15.16 -6.69
C SER A 441 -0.96 -15.78 -5.30
N GLN A 442 -0.14 -16.77 -4.94
CA GLN A 442 -0.15 -17.38 -3.61
C GLN A 442 0.17 -16.35 -2.50
N TYR A 443 1.16 -15.49 -2.71
CA TYR A 443 1.54 -14.44 -1.75
C TYR A 443 0.39 -13.45 -1.50
N ASN A 444 -0.23 -12.93 -2.56
CA ASN A 444 -1.32 -11.97 -2.44
C ASN A 444 -2.62 -12.63 -1.94
N TYR A 445 -2.87 -13.90 -2.29
CA TYR A 445 -3.99 -14.66 -1.74
C TYR A 445 -3.80 -14.93 -0.24
N GLN A 446 -2.57 -15.18 0.23
CA GLN A 446 -2.30 -15.27 1.67
C GLN A 446 -2.65 -13.96 2.38
N ARG A 447 -2.19 -12.81 1.86
CA ARG A 447 -2.53 -11.47 2.39
C ARG A 447 -4.04 -11.26 2.47
N TYR A 448 -4.79 -11.68 1.44
CA TYR A 448 -6.26 -11.69 1.45
C TYR A 448 -6.82 -12.57 2.58
N THR A 449 -6.36 -13.81 2.74
CA THR A 449 -6.86 -14.72 3.79
C THR A 449 -6.59 -14.23 5.21
N GLU A 450 -5.55 -13.42 5.41
CA GLU A 450 -5.25 -12.81 6.72
C GLU A 450 -6.24 -11.70 7.09
N VAL A 451 -6.74 -10.92 6.10
CA VAL A 451 -7.63 -9.76 6.33
C VAL A 451 -9.11 -10.04 6.13
N LYS A 452 -9.48 -11.10 5.40
CA LYS A 452 -10.89 -11.37 5.08
C LYS A 452 -11.73 -11.70 6.33
N LYS A 453 -13.00 -11.29 6.31
CA LYS A 453 -14.01 -11.70 7.31
C LYS A 453 -14.52 -13.11 6.98
N GLU A 454 -15.28 -13.72 7.89
CA GLU A 454 -15.74 -15.12 7.76
C GLU A 454 -16.65 -15.38 6.54
N TYR A 455 -17.36 -14.35 6.05
CA TYR A 455 -18.14 -14.39 4.83
C TYR A 455 -17.37 -13.77 3.66
N ASN A 456 -17.28 -14.51 2.55
CA ASN A 456 -16.92 -13.93 1.25
C ASN A 456 -18.08 -13.05 0.76
N GLY A 457 -17.77 -11.97 0.03
CA GLY A 457 -18.76 -11.22 -0.74
C GLY A 457 -19.07 -11.88 -2.09
N GLN A 458 -20.19 -11.51 -2.72
CA GLN A 458 -20.62 -12.06 -4.01
C GLN A 458 -19.58 -11.87 -5.13
N LEU A 459 -18.82 -10.78 -5.12
CA LEU A 459 -17.75 -10.52 -6.09
C LEU A 459 -16.72 -11.66 -6.15
N PHE A 460 -16.35 -12.20 -4.98
CA PHE A 460 -15.32 -13.22 -4.86
C PHE A 460 -15.81 -14.53 -5.49
N ASP A 461 -17.05 -14.93 -5.20
CA ASP A 461 -17.68 -16.12 -5.75
C ASP A 461 -17.87 -16.01 -7.28
N LEU A 462 -18.18 -14.81 -7.78
CA LEU A 462 -18.28 -14.52 -9.22
C LEU A 462 -16.92 -14.58 -9.93
N ILE A 463 -15.85 -14.04 -9.33
CA ILE A 463 -14.51 -14.05 -9.92
C ILE A 463 -13.86 -15.44 -9.92
N GLU A 464 -14.25 -16.35 -9.01
CA GLU A 464 -13.80 -17.76 -9.08
C GLU A 464 -14.24 -18.49 -10.37
N SER A 465 -15.19 -17.92 -11.14
CA SER A 465 -15.58 -18.42 -12.46
C SER A 465 -14.69 -17.97 -13.63
N LEU A 466 -13.72 -17.07 -13.39
CA LEU A 466 -12.69 -16.62 -14.36
C LEU A 466 -11.43 -17.54 -14.38
#